data_AF-A0A0T9L3F2-F1
#
_entry.id   AF-A0A0T9L3F2-F1
#
_cell.length_a   1.000
_cell.length_b   1.000
_cell.length_c   1.000
_cell.angle_alpha   90.00
_cell.angle_beta   90.00
_cell.angle_gamma   90.00
#
_symmetry.space_group_name_H-M   'P 1'
#
loop_
_entity.id
_entity.type
_entity.pdbx_description
1 polymer ?
#
loop_
_entity_poly.entity_id
_entity_poly.type
_entity_poly.pdbx_seq_one_letter_code
_entity_poly.pdbx_strand_id
1 'polypeptide(L)'
;MGIYDSNNQKGGVISRSSCGSNNGEITPVGATPLGRYYYLFRSMGRQSNRLLITAHGEQSLLPKWMLLPKESIIRYYSSDNHALYDPDLEDVAALRVIPRESISGGGYIRNYNISKYAKDTYESARYIAERYGVDVLTVRNRKEREIYLSDLNYLFKIMKSNNISYKYIDAIYCRSAWLSSNGMPQSAYRI
;
A
#
# COMPACT_ATOMS: atom_id res chain seq x y z
N MET A 1 -51.35 -13.05 42.05
CA MET A 1 -51.05 -13.50 40.67
C MET A 1 -51.27 -12.32 39.75
N GLY A 2 -50.30 -11.65 39.14
CA GLY A 2 -48.85 -11.72 39.20
C GLY A 2 -48.30 -10.36 38.74
N ILE A 3 -47.24 -9.90 39.41
CA ILE A 3 -46.40 -8.74 39.08
C ILE A 3 -45.49 -9.14 37.90
N TYR A 4 -45.21 -8.24 36.95
CA TYR A 4 -43.86 -8.04 36.37
C TYR A 4 -43.81 -6.77 35.51
N ASP A 5 -43.01 -5.82 35.97
CA ASP A 5 -42.23 -4.87 35.17
C ASP A 5 -41.35 -5.61 34.14
N SER A 6 -41.14 -5.03 32.96
CA SER A 6 -39.82 -5.09 32.31
C SER A 6 -39.71 -4.16 31.10
N ASN A 7 -38.87 -3.14 31.28
CA ASN A 7 -38.09 -2.53 30.22
C ASN A 7 -37.40 -3.59 29.36
N ASN A 8 -37.37 -3.41 28.04
CA ASN A 8 -36.24 -3.89 27.25
C ASN A 8 -36.07 -3.07 25.95
N GLN A 9 -35.35 -1.96 26.08
CA GLN A 9 -34.48 -1.48 25.01
C GLN A 9 -33.42 -2.56 24.74
N LYS A 10 -33.38 -3.12 23.51
CA LYS A 10 -32.27 -3.87 22.90
C LYS A 10 -32.66 -4.14 21.43
N GLY A 11 -31.80 -4.03 20.43
CA GLY A 11 -30.35 -4.12 20.45
C GLY A 11 -29.66 -3.04 19.61
N GLY A 12 -28.52 -2.60 20.13
CA GLY A 12 -27.60 -1.72 19.46
C GLY A 12 -26.92 -2.41 18.28
N VAL A 13 -26.85 -1.68 17.17
CA VAL A 13 -25.80 -1.93 16.18
C VAL A 13 -24.54 -1.30 16.73
N ILE A 14 -23.58 -2.16 17.04
CA ILE A 14 -22.25 -1.82 17.53
C ILE A 14 -21.60 -0.88 16.52
N SER A 15 -21.55 0.42 16.85
CA SER A 15 -20.66 1.38 16.21
C SER A 15 -19.23 0.92 16.46
N ARG A 16 -18.61 0.30 15.45
CA ARG A 16 -17.17 0.06 15.46
C ARG A 16 -16.47 1.39 15.22
N SER A 17 -16.10 2.00 16.35
CA SER A 17 -14.84 2.73 16.55
C SER A 17 -14.45 3.68 15.42
N SER A 18 -15.07 4.87 15.43
CA SER A 18 -14.45 6.07 14.89
C SER A 18 -13.24 6.41 15.78
N CYS A 19 -12.04 6.08 15.32
CA CYS A 19 -10.83 6.75 15.79
C CYS A 19 -10.60 7.94 14.85
N GLY A 20 -10.74 9.13 15.42
CA GLY A 20 -10.87 10.38 14.67
C GLY A 20 -9.67 10.74 13.80
N SER A 21 -9.98 11.43 12.70
CA SER A 21 -9.02 12.32 12.03
C SER A 21 -9.79 13.51 11.47
N ASN A 22 -9.43 14.70 11.94
CA ASN A 22 -9.93 15.96 11.44
C ASN A 22 -9.39 16.21 10.02
N ASN A 23 -10.25 16.74 9.14
CA ASN A 23 -10.10 17.06 7.71
C ASN A 23 -10.56 15.94 6.75
N GLY A 24 -11.79 16.09 6.25
CA GLY A 24 -12.57 15.11 5.49
C GLY A 24 -12.02 14.78 4.10
N GLU A 25 -11.01 13.93 4.03
CA GLU A 25 -10.83 13.06 2.87
C GLU A 25 -11.83 11.91 2.99
N ILE A 26 -12.88 11.92 2.16
CA ILE A 26 -13.85 10.82 2.09
C ILE A 26 -13.08 9.57 1.69
N THR A 27 -13.18 8.51 2.51
CA THR A 27 -12.55 7.24 2.18
C THR A 27 -13.12 6.73 0.86
N PRO A 28 -12.26 6.43 -0.14
CA PRO A 28 -12.73 5.95 -1.44
C PRO A 28 -13.59 4.69 -1.29
N VAL A 29 -14.57 4.53 -2.18
CA VAL A 29 -15.44 3.35 -2.20
C VAL A 29 -14.59 2.09 -2.27
N GLY A 30 -14.86 1.11 -1.40
CA GLY A 30 -14.12 -0.16 -1.35
C GLY A 30 -12.73 -0.10 -0.72
N ALA A 31 -12.27 1.07 -0.27
CA ALA A 31 -10.99 1.21 0.42
C ALA A 31 -11.12 0.92 1.92
N THR A 32 -10.16 0.16 2.46
CA THR A 32 -9.90 0.08 3.90
C THR A 32 -8.76 1.05 4.24
N PRO A 33 -8.98 2.06 5.10
CA PRO A 33 -7.92 2.93 5.56
C PRO A 33 -6.93 2.16 6.45
N LEU A 34 -5.64 2.15 6.09
CA LEU A 34 -4.58 1.59 6.91
C LEU A 34 -3.71 2.72 7.48
N GLY A 35 -3.93 3.01 8.76
CA GLY A 35 -3.30 4.11 9.46
C GLY A 35 -3.59 5.46 8.79
N ARG A 36 -2.62 6.38 8.85
CA ARG A 36 -2.72 7.69 8.21
C ARG A 36 -2.57 7.55 6.69
N TYR A 37 -1.59 6.79 6.18
CA TYR A 37 -1.04 7.02 4.84
C TYR A 37 -1.51 6.09 3.73
N TYR A 38 -2.26 5.03 4.03
CA TYR A 38 -2.54 4.00 3.05
C TYR A 38 -4.03 3.73 2.87
N TYR A 39 -4.40 3.33 1.66
CA TYR A 39 -5.65 2.67 1.35
C TYR A 39 -5.36 1.27 0.83
N LEU A 40 -6.06 0.29 1.38
CA LEU A 40 -6.04 -1.10 0.94
C LEU A 40 -7.37 -1.45 0.29
N PHE A 41 -7.32 -1.90 -0.96
CA PHE A 41 -8.44 -2.44 -1.71
C PHE A 41 -8.32 -3.96 -1.70
N ARG A 42 -9.35 -4.64 -1.20
CA ARG A 42 -9.37 -6.11 -1.06
C ARG A 42 -10.31 -6.74 -2.06
N SER A 43 -9.93 -7.90 -2.60
CA SER A 43 -10.83 -8.68 -3.42
C SER A 43 -11.96 -9.29 -2.57
N MET A 44 -13.22 -8.99 -2.93
CA MET A 44 -14.42 -9.55 -2.28
C MET A 44 -14.43 -9.43 -0.73
N GLY A 45 -13.77 -8.42 -0.17
CA GLY A 45 -13.69 -8.19 1.27
C GLY A 45 -12.85 -9.20 2.06
N ARG A 46 -12.16 -10.14 1.40
CA ARG A 46 -11.24 -11.10 2.03
C ARG A 46 -9.80 -10.78 1.64
N GLN A 47 -8.86 -11.09 2.52
CA GLN A 47 -7.44 -10.89 2.24
C GLN A 47 -6.96 -11.91 1.20
N SER A 48 -6.40 -11.42 0.09
CA SER A 48 -5.72 -12.27 -0.88
C SER A 48 -4.37 -12.75 -0.36
N ASN A 49 -3.81 -13.82 -0.96
CA ASN A 49 -2.42 -14.22 -0.69
C ASN A 49 -1.40 -13.29 -1.38
N ARG A 50 -1.87 -12.41 -2.27
CA ARG A 50 -1.04 -11.55 -3.12
C ARG A 50 -1.43 -10.07 -2.96
N LEU A 51 -0.43 -9.24 -2.71
CA LEU A 51 -0.55 -7.79 -2.59
C LEU A 51 0.20 -7.10 -3.74
N LEU A 52 -0.42 -6.11 -4.37
CA LEU A 52 0.23 -5.15 -5.28
C LEU A 52 0.38 -3.82 -4.54
N ILE A 53 1.61 -3.31 -4.47
CA ILE A 53 1.92 -1.99 -3.93
C ILE A 53 2.24 -1.08 -5.11
N THR A 54 1.38 -0.10 -5.37
CA THR A 54 1.62 0.95 -6.36
C THR A 54 2.00 2.27 -5.69
N ALA A 55 3.15 2.82 -6.07
CA ALA A 55 3.68 4.06 -5.52
C ALA A 55 4.78 4.66 -6.41
N HIS A 56 5.12 5.93 -6.17
CA HIS A 56 6.48 6.37 -6.42
C HIS A 56 7.40 5.78 -5.34
N GLY A 57 8.66 5.52 -5.70
CA GLY A 57 9.62 4.97 -4.76
C GLY A 57 10.98 5.64 -4.90
N GLU A 58 11.61 5.89 -3.76
CA GLU A 58 12.98 6.39 -3.67
C GLU A 58 13.65 5.70 -2.49
N GLN A 59 14.92 5.36 -2.61
CA GLN A 59 15.62 4.70 -1.52
C GLN A 59 15.64 5.57 -0.24
N SER A 60 15.20 5.00 0.88
CA SER A 60 15.26 5.67 2.18
C SER A 60 16.71 5.77 2.67
N LEU A 61 17.09 6.95 3.16
CA LEU A 61 18.38 7.14 3.84
C LEU A 61 18.34 6.61 5.29
N LEU A 62 17.23 6.86 6.00
CA LEU A 62 17.05 6.48 7.41
C LEU A 62 15.59 6.08 7.69
N PRO A 63 15.31 4.82 8.09
CA PRO A 63 16.22 3.68 8.07
C PRO A 63 16.50 3.21 6.63
N LYS A 64 17.74 2.86 6.31
CA LYS A 64 18.15 2.34 4.99
C LYS A 64 17.66 0.91 4.73
N TRP A 65 17.47 0.12 5.79
CA TRP A 65 17.15 -1.31 5.72
C TRP A 65 15.89 -1.60 6.52
N MET A 66 15.14 -2.61 6.07
CA MET A 66 13.97 -3.14 6.78
C MET A 66 13.98 -4.67 6.77
N LEU A 67 13.35 -5.28 7.77
CA LEU A 67 13.19 -6.73 7.82
C LEU A 67 11.98 -7.14 6.97
N LEU A 68 12.18 -8.05 6.01
CA LEU A 68 11.11 -8.64 5.22
C LEU A 68 10.51 -9.84 6.00
N PRO A 69 9.17 -9.93 6.19
CA PRO A 69 8.55 -11.03 6.94
C PRO A 69 8.90 -12.41 6.36
N LYS A 70 9.25 -13.37 7.23
CA LYS A 70 9.83 -14.69 6.88
C LYS A 70 9.10 -15.46 5.78
N GLU A 71 7.77 -15.44 5.80
CA GLU A 71 6.92 -16.21 4.86
C GLU A 71 6.48 -15.41 3.63
N SER A 72 7.06 -14.23 3.41
CA SER A 72 6.74 -13.38 2.27
C SER A 72 7.81 -13.45 1.18
N ILE A 73 7.40 -13.21 -0.06
CA ILE A 73 8.27 -13.01 -1.22
C ILE A 73 7.94 -11.64 -1.77
N ILE A 74 8.91 -10.73 -1.77
CA ILE A 74 8.78 -9.43 -2.45
C ILE A 74 9.31 -9.56 -3.89
N ARG A 75 8.55 -9.04 -4.85
CA ARG A 75 8.83 -9.10 -6.28
C ARG A 75 8.95 -7.70 -6.83
N TYR A 76 10.12 -7.34 -7.31
CA TYR A 76 10.40 -6.01 -7.85
C TYR A 76 10.32 -6.02 -9.37
N TYR A 77 9.63 -5.02 -9.92
CA TYR A 77 9.52 -4.80 -11.37
C TYR A 77 10.52 -3.76 -11.90
N SER A 78 11.25 -3.10 -10.99
CA SER A 78 12.41 -2.27 -11.27
C SER A 78 13.67 -2.88 -10.66
N SER A 79 14.81 -2.70 -11.33
CA SER A 79 16.13 -3.03 -10.79
C SER A 79 16.50 -2.09 -9.65
N ASP A 80 17.37 -2.50 -8.73
CA ASP A 80 17.87 -1.62 -7.68
C ASP A 80 18.57 -0.37 -8.25
N ASN A 81 18.36 0.79 -7.65
CA ASN A 81 18.85 2.10 -8.11
C ASN A 81 18.32 2.54 -9.49
N HIS A 82 17.23 1.95 -10.00
CA HIS A 82 16.61 2.32 -11.27
C HIS A 82 15.19 2.88 -11.10
N ALA A 83 14.78 3.71 -12.05
CA ALA A 83 13.38 4.06 -12.23
C ALA A 83 12.58 2.83 -12.67
N LEU A 84 11.30 2.78 -12.33
CA LEU A 84 10.38 1.81 -12.89
C LEU A 84 9.96 2.29 -14.28
N TYR A 85 10.19 1.46 -15.30
CA TYR A 85 9.42 1.57 -16.54
C TYR A 85 8.05 0.99 -16.23
N ASP A 86 7.05 1.86 -16.11
CA ASP A 86 5.72 1.50 -15.62
C ASP A 86 5.13 0.35 -16.44
N PRO A 87 5.02 -0.85 -15.84
CA PRO A 87 4.57 -2.04 -16.55
C PRO A 87 3.04 -2.13 -16.66
N ASP A 88 2.31 -1.09 -16.23
CA ASP A 88 0.87 -1.09 -16.00
C ASP A 88 0.44 -2.00 -14.83
N LEU A 89 -0.36 -1.45 -13.92
CA LEU A 89 -0.85 -2.15 -12.75
C LEU A 89 -1.71 -3.38 -13.13
N GLU A 90 -2.46 -3.29 -14.24
CA GLU A 90 -3.29 -4.38 -14.74
C GLU A 90 -2.46 -5.54 -15.28
N ASP A 91 -1.40 -5.26 -16.04
CA ASP A 91 -0.56 -6.32 -16.61
C ASP A 91 0.25 -7.06 -15.53
N VAL A 92 0.67 -6.35 -14.47
CA VAL A 92 1.22 -7.00 -13.28
C VAL A 92 0.15 -7.87 -12.60
N ALA A 93 -1.07 -7.36 -12.38
CA ALA A 93 -2.15 -8.12 -11.77
C ALA A 93 -2.48 -9.40 -12.57
N ALA A 94 -2.50 -9.30 -13.90
CA ALA A 94 -2.73 -10.41 -14.83
C ALA A 94 -1.53 -11.37 -15.00
N LEU A 95 -0.41 -11.14 -14.30
CA LEU A 95 0.83 -11.94 -14.40
C LEU A 95 1.46 -11.95 -15.81
N ARG A 96 1.25 -10.89 -16.59
CA ARG A 96 1.85 -10.74 -17.93
C ARG A 96 3.24 -10.14 -17.89
N VAL A 97 3.65 -9.65 -16.72
CA VAL A 97 4.95 -9.02 -16.50
C VAL A 97 5.75 -9.90 -15.56
N ILE A 98 6.99 -10.22 -15.95
CA ILE A 98 7.91 -11.01 -15.13
C ILE A 98 8.67 -10.05 -14.20
N PRO A 99 8.70 -10.30 -12.88
CA PRO A 99 9.52 -9.53 -11.95
C PRO A 99 11.00 -9.59 -12.33
N ARG A 100 11.71 -8.47 -12.17
CA ARG A 100 13.16 -8.41 -12.38
C ARG A 100 13.95 -9.05 -11.24
N GLU A 101 13.41 -8.97 -10.03
CA GLU A 101 14.03 -9.52 -8.83
C GLU A 101 12.94 -10.07 -7.92
N SER A 102 13.23 -11.19 -7.24
CA SER A 102 12.38 -11.74 -6.20
C SER A 102 13.23 -12.09 -4.99
N ILE A 103 12.86 -11.61 -3.81
CA ILE A 103 13.59 -11.83 -2.57
C ILE A 103 12.67 -12.53 -1.57
N SER A 104 13.13 -13.67 -1.05
CA SER A 104 12.45 -14.39 0.03
C SER A 104 12.65 -13.69 1.37
N GLY A 105 11.62 -13.77 2.20
CA GLY A 105 11.58 -13.19 3.53
C GLY A 105 12.56 -13.79 4.53
N GLY A 106 12.64 -13.14 5.69
CA GLY A 106 13.49 -13.56 6.81
C GLY A 106 14.83 -12.85 6.86
N GLY A 107 15.16 -12.08 5.81
CA GLY A 107 16.33 -11.22 5.73
C GLY A 107 16.00 -9.73 5.68
N TYR A 108 17.05 -8.91 5.70
CA TYR A 108 16.94 -7.46 5.51
C TYR A 108 16.95 -7.11 4.01
N ILE A 109 16.09 -6.18 3.63
CA ILE A 109 16.01 -5.58 2.29
C ILE A 109 16.18 -4.06 2.38
N ARG A 110 16.50 -3.40 1.27
CA ARG A 110 16.52 -1.93 1.21
C ARG A 110 15.12 -1.40 1.50
N ASN A 111 15.07 -0.34 2.30
CA ASN A 111 13.87 0.41 2.55
C ASN A 111 13.70 1.51 1.48
N TYR A 112 12.45 1.79 1.14
CA TYR A 112 12.12 2.82 0.17
C TYR A 112 11.02 3.71 0.73
N ASN A 113 11.20 5.02 0.57
CA ASN A 113 10.18 6.02 0.78
C ASN A 113 9.14 5.84 -0.33
N ILE A 114 7.86 5.90 0.03
CA ILE A 114 6.77 5.69 -0.92
C ILE A 114 5.76 6.85 -0.88
N SER A 115 5.30 7.27 -2.05
CA SER A 115 4.28 8.32 -2.20
C SER A 115 3.26 7.97 -3.27
N LYS A 116 2.14 8.72 -3.32
CA LYS A 116 1.03 8.43 -4.24
C LYS A 116 1.53 8.45 -5.68
N TYR A 117 1.41 7.32 -6.38
CA TYR A 117 1.53 7.30 -7.83
C TYR A 117 0.25 7.85 -8.46
N ALA A 118 0.35 8.96 -9.19
CA ALA A 118 -0.82 9.70 -9.65
C ALA A 118 -1.59 9.01 -10.79
N LYS A 119 -0.92 8.16 -11.57
CA LYS A 119 -1.52 7.46 -12.72
C LYS A 119 -2.54 6.40 -12.27
N ASP A 120 -2.28 5.72 -11.15
CA ASP A 120 -3.17 4.70 -10.62
C ASP A 120 -4.23 5.34 -9.72
N THR A 121 -5.47 5.47 -10.21
CA THR A 121 -6.57 6.03 -9.42
C THR A 121 -7.10 5.05 -8.37
N TYR A 122 -7.86 5.52 -7.40
CA TYR A 122 -8.51 4.65 -6.42
C TYR A 122 -9.53 3.71 -7.08
N GLU A 123 -10.21 4.18 -8.13
CA GLU A 123 -11.13 3.38 -8.93
C GLU A 123 -10.40 2.26 -9.67
N SER A 124 -9.23 2.54 -10.24
CA SER A 124 -8.40 1.53 -10.91
C SER A 124 -7.91 0.47 -9.92
N ALA A 125 -7.45 0.88 -8.73
CA ALA A 125 -7.01 -0.03 -7.68
C ALA A 125 -8.15 -0.96 -7.22
N ARG A 126 -9.36 -0.41 -7.01
CA ARG A 126 -10.55 -1.20 -6.68
C ARG A 126 -10.91 -2.18 -7.79
N TYR A 127 -10.98 -1.71 -9.03
CA TYR A 127 -11.31 -2.52 -10.19
C TYR A 127 -10.33 -3.69 -10.35
N ILE A 128 -9.02 -3.43 -10.21
CA ILE A 128 -7.98 -4.47 -10.33
C ILE A 128 -8.09 -5.48 -9.20
N ALA A 129 -8.32 -5.04 -7.95
CA ALA A 129 -8.50 -5.94 -6.82
C ALA A 129 -9.69 -6.89 -7.02
N GLU A 130 -10.82 -6.35 -7.48
CA GLU A 130 -12.04 -7.12 -7.77
C GLU A 130 -11.84 -8.08 -8.95
N ARG A 131 -11.31 -7.60 -10.07
CA ARG A 131 -11.17 -8.36 -11.33
C ARG A 131 -10.16 -9.50 -11.24
N TYR A 132 -9.04 -9.27 -10.57
CA TYR A 132 -7.89 -10.20 -10.60
C TYR A 132 -7.71 -11.02 -9.31
N GLY A 133 -8.57 -10.85 -8.30
CA GLY A 133 -8.46 -11.64 -7.06
C GLY A 133 -7.23 -11.27 -6.22
N VAL A 134 -6.72 -10.05 -6.36
CA VAL A 134 -5.53 -9.55 -5.65
C VAL A 134 -5.93 -8.44 -4.68
N ASP A 135 -5.06 -8.15 -3.72
CA ASP A 135 -5.19 -6.93 -2.92
C ASP A 135 -4.31 -5.84 -3.53
N VAL A 136 -4.78 -4.60 -3.54
CA VAL A 136 -4.03 -3.44 -4.05
C VAL A 136 -3.88 -2.41 -2.94
N LEU A 137 -2.65 -1.96 -2.71
CA LEU A 137 -2.32 -0.92 -1.76
C LEU A 137 -1.74 0.29 -2.48
N THR A 138 -2.30 1.45 -2.16
CA THR A 138 -1.85 2.76 -2.62
C THR A 138 -1.61 3.67 -1.43
N VAL A 139 -0.66 4.58 -1.58
CA VAL A 139 -0.50 5.72 -0.67
C VAL A 139 -1.65 6.71 -0.89
N ARG A 140 -2.09 7.44 0.15
CA ARG A 140 -3.12 8.48 0.03
C ARG A 140 -2.56 9.73 -0.64
N ASN A 141 -3.38 10.39 -1.46
CA ASN A 141 -3.03 11.69 -2.02
C ASN A 141 -3.14 12.77 -0.94
N ARG A 142 -2.02 13.36 -0.55
CA ARG A 142 -2.01 14.39 0.50
C ARG A 142 -1.47 15.71 -0.01
N LYS A 143 -2.13 16.78 0.45
CA LYS A 143 -1.69 18.17 0.24
C LYS A 143 -0.58 18.61 1.21
N GLU A 144 -0.22 17.78 2.19
CA GLU A 144 0.77 18.11 3.22
C GLU A 144 2.19 18.03 2.63
N ARG A 145 2.96 19.12 2.77
CA ARG A 145 4.36 19.31 2.29
C ARG A 145 5.40 18.50 3.07
N GLU A 146 5.04 17.36 3.63
CA GLU A 146 5.99 16.52 4.36
C GLU A 146 6.75 15.64 3.35
N ILE A 147 8.06 15.90 3.24
CA ILE A 147 8.90 15.41 2.14
C ILE A 147 9.04 13.87 2.15
N TYR A 148 8.80 13.20 3.29
CA TYR A 148 8.80 11.74 3.40
C TYR A 148 7.78 11.23 4.43
N LEU A 149 6.51 11.14 4.03
CA LEU A 149 5.41 10.72 4.91
C LEU A 149 5.39 9.22 5.26
N SER A 150 6.05 8.38 4.46
CA SER A 150 6.00 6.94 4.64
C SER A 150 7.09 6.20 3.89
N ASP A 151 7.45 5.06 4.46
CA ASP A 151 8.36 4.09 3.85
C ASP A 151 7.79 2.67 4.00
N LEU A 152 8.43 1.72 3.32
CA LEU A 152 8.04 0.31 3.40
C LEU A 152 8.15 -0.24 4.83
N ASN A 153 9.16 0.18 5.61
CA ASN A 153 9.30 -0.26 6.99
C ASN A 153 8.04 0.09 7.83
N TYR A 154 7.55 1.32 7.70
CA TYR A 154 6.34 1.80 8.35
C TYR A 154 5.09 1.09 7.83
N LEU A 155 4.99 0.88 6.51
CA LEU A 155 3.91 0.09 5.91
C LEU A 155 3.84 -1.31 6.53
N PHE A 156 4.96 -2.05 6.57
CA PHE A 156 4.99 -3.41 7.07
C PHE A 156 4.72 -3.48 8.59
N LYS A 157 5.12 -2.46 9.36
CA LYS A 157 4.71 -2.32 10.77
C LYS A 157 3.20 -2.16 10.91
N ILE A 158 2.57 -1.33 10.09
CA ILE A 158 1.10 -1.18 10.07
C ILE A 158 0.41 -2.47 9.66
N MET A 159 0.89 -3.15 8.62
CA MET A 159 0.31 -4.42 8.20
C MET A 159 0.38 -5.45 9.33
N LYS A 160 1.53 -5.57 9.97
CA LYS A 160 1.73 -6.44 11.13
C LYS A 160 0.79 -6.08 12.29
N SER A 161 0.64 -4.81 12.64
CA SER A 161 -0.24 -4.39 13.74
C SER A 161 -1.73 -4.61 13.44
N ASN A 162 -2.11 -4.70 12.17
CA ASN A 162 -3.46 -5.02 11.71
C ASN A 162 -3.67 -6.51 11.41
N ASN A 163 -2.69 -7.37 11.76
CA ASN A 163 -2.72 -8.81 11.47
C ASN A 163 -2.90 -9.12 9.97
N ILE A 164 -2.28 -8.31 9.11
CA ILE A 164 -2.29 -8.43 7.66
C ILE A 164 -0.93 -8.99 7.22
N SER A 165 -0.96 -10.03 6.39
CA SER A 165 0.24 -10.69 5.87
C SER A 165 -0.01 -11.22 4.46
N TYR A 166 1.02 -11.17 3.61
CA TYR A 166 0.91 -11.66 2.24
C TYR A 166 2.06 -12.59 1.94
N LYS A 167 1.77 -13.65 1.17
CA LYS A 167 2.79 -14.56 0.66
C LYS A 167 3.56 -13.91 -0.48
N TYR A 168 2.86 -13.19 -1.37
CA TYR A 168 3.46 -12.50 -2.51
C TYR A 168 3.19 -11.01 -2.43
N ILE A 169 4.25 -10.21 -2.56
CA ILE A 169 4.19 -8.74 -2.52
C ILE A 169 4.81 -8.21 -3.81
N ASP A 170 4.00 -7.68 -4.72
CA ASP A 170 4.45 -7.02 -5.94
C ASP A 170 4.75 -5.55 -5.65
N ALA A 171 6.04 -5.21 -5.69
CA ALA A 171 6.57 -3.88 -5.49
C ALA A 171 6.64 -3.13 -6.83
N ILE A 172 5.59 -2.36 -7.12
CA ILE A 172 5.42 -1.60 -8.36
C ILE A 172 5.72 -0.13 -8.06
N TYR A 173 7.01 0.16 -7.87
CA TYR A 173 7.54 1.49 -7.64
C TYR A 173 8.99 1.60 -8.12
N CYS A 174 9.45 2.83 -8.35
CA CYS A 174 10.85 3.10 -8.65
C CYS A 174 11.75 2.71 -7.47
N ARG A 175 12.97 2.23 -7.75
CA ARG A 175 13.98 1.94 -6.73
C ARG A 175 15.17 2.88 -6.83
N SER A 176 14.94 4.07 -7.38
CA SER A 176 15.97 5.08 -7.62
C SER A 176 16.72 5.42 -6.33
N ALA A 177 18.03 5.64 -6.46
CA ALA A 177 18.83 6.16 -5.37
C ALA A 177 18.33 7.57 -5.00
N TRP A 178 18.49 7.93 -3.73
CA TRP A 178 18.30 9.31 -3.30
C TRP A 178 19.35 10.18 -3.98
N LEU A 179 18.95 10.93 -5.01
CA LEU A 179 19.80 11.95 -5.61
C LEU A 179 19.54 13.24 -4.83
N SER A 180 20.58 13.79 -4.20
CA SER A 180 20.47 15.09 -3.55
C SER A 180 19.89 16.08 -4.56
N SER A 181 18.92 16.88 -4.13
CA SER A 181 18.14 17.78 -4.98
C SER A 181 18.94 18.99 -5.47
N ASN A 182 20.14 18.78 -6.00
CA ASN A 182 20.92 19.78 -6.71
C ASN A 182 21.11 19.32 -8.16
N GLY A 183 20.12 19.67 -8.99
CA GLY A 183 20.29 19.81 -10.43
C GLY A 183 20.05 18.55 -11.26
N MET A 184 18.78 18.19 -11.49
CA MET A 184 18.40 17.62 -12.78
C MET A 184 17.14 18.32 -13.32
N PRO A 185 17.20 18.94 -14.51
CA PRO A 185 16.03 19.52 -15.14
C PRO A 185 15.04 18.43 -15.57
N GLN A 186 13.74 18.71 -15.41
CA GLN A 186 12.61 17.84 -15.75
C GLN A 186 12.50 17.44 -17.24
N SER A 187 13.49 17.75 -18.09
CA SER A 187 13.43 17.47 -19.53
C SER A 187 13.90 16.07 -19.95
N ALA A 188 14.33 15.20 -19.02
CA ALA A 188 14.86 13.89 -19.37
C ALA A 188 13.80 12.77 -19.56
N TYR A 189 12.50 13.11 -19.67
CA TYR A 189 11.45 12.14 -19.99
C TYR A 189 10.86 12.37 -21.38
N ARG A 190 11.69 12.20 -22.42
CA ARG A 190 11.24 11.85 -23.78
C ARG A 190 12.28 10.94 -24.42
N ILE A 191 11.89 9.70 -24.68
CA ILE A 191 12.34 8.92 -25.84
C ILE A 191 11.05 8.49 -26.53
#